data_AF-A0A944Z666-F1
#
_entry.id   AF-A0A944Z666-F1
#
_cell.length_a   1.000
_cell.length_b   1.000
_cell.length_c   1.000
_cell.angle_alpha   90.00
_cell.angle_beta   90.00
_cell.angle_gamma   90.00
#
_symmetry.space_group_name_H-M   'P 1'
#
loop_
_entity.id
_entity.type
_entity.pdbx_description
1 polymer ?
#
loop_
_entity_poly.entity_id
_entity_poly.type
_entity_poly.pdbx_seq_one_letter_code
_entity_poly.pdbx_strand_id
1 'polypeptide(L)'
;MIEWDDKYSVGISIIDNEHKQLIGIMNKAIVLEQNSNNPKEIAEVLNEMNKYVQTHFATEEAYMAKFNYSDYENHRKEHQAFSIETMAFFDKITDSNRQLI
;
A
#
# COMPACT_ATOMS: atom_id res chain seq x y z
N MET A 1 -15.38 2.45 -5.40
CA MET A 1 -14.55 3.09 -4.36
C MET A 1 -14.60 2.23 -3.12
N ILE A 2 -13.50 2.18 -2.38
CA ILE A 2 -13.40 1.52 -1.08
C ILE A 2 -13.75 2.57 -0.02
N GLU A 3 -14.75 2.29 0.79
CA GLU A 3 -15.11 3.16 1.92
C GLU A 3 -14.48 2.62 3.20
N TRP A 4 -14.11 3.53 4.11
CA TRP A 4 -13.69 3.12 5.45
C TRP A 4 -14.88 2.49 6.18
N ASP A 5 -14.62 1.37 6.84
CA ASP A 5 -15.55 0.64 7.68
C ASP A 5 -14.82 0.34 8.99
N ASP A 6 -15.48 0.50 10.12
CA ASP A 6 -14.87 0.31 11.43
C ASP A 6 -14.36 -1.13 11.65
N LYS A 7 -14.78 -2.10 10.83
CA LYS A 7 -14.20 -3.45 10.81
C LYS A 7 -12.71 -3.48 10.41
N TYR A 8 -12.19 -2.43 9.80
CA TYR A 8 -10.78 -2.29 9.45
C TYR A 8 -9.95 -1.67 10.60
N SER A 9 -10.60 -1.13 11.63
CA SER A 9 -9.89 -0.54 12.78
C SER A 9 -9.18 -1.60 13.60
N VAL A 10 -7.97 -1.28 14.05
CA VAL A 10 -7.22 -2.06 15.04
C VAL A 10 -7.22 -1.39 16.42
N GLY A 11 -7.99 -0.31 16.58
CA GLY A 11 -8.10 0.46 17.83
C GLY A 11 -6.89 1.35 18.15
N ILE A 12 -5.95 1.49 17.22
CA ILE A 12 -4.75 2.33 17.38
C ILE A 12 -4.86 3.47 16.36
N SER A 13 -5.15 4.68 16.86
CA SER A 13 -5.53 5.82 16.00
C SER A 13 -4.50 6.18 14.93
N ILE A 14 -3.20 6.01 15.18
CA ILE A 14 -2.17 6.27 14.17
C ILE A 14 -2.23 5.26 13.02
N ILE A 15 -2.46 3.97 13.32
CA ILE A 15 -2.54 2.88 12.36
C ILE A 15 -3.85 3.00 11.56
N ASP A 16 -4.98 3.24 12.24
CA ASP A 16 -6.27 3.44 11.58
C ASP A 16 -6.23 4.63 10.60
N ASN A 17 -5.51 5.69 10.95
CA ASN A 17 -5.32 6.83 10.06
C ASN A 17 -4.46 6.47 8.84
N GLU A 18 -3.39 5.69 9.02
CA GLU A 18 -2.58 5.18 7.90
C GLU A 18 -3.41 4.27 6.97
N HIS A 19 -4.25 3.38 7.51
CA HIS A 19 -5.16 2.56 6.69
C HIS A 19 -6.15 3.42 5.88
N LYS A 20 -6.71 4.48 6.47
CA LYS A 20 -7.58 5.44 5.75
C LYS A 20 -6.83 6.14 4.61
N GLN A 21 -5.57 6.52 4.82
CA GLN A 21 -4.75 7.10 3.76
C GLN A 21 -4.47 6.08 2.64
N LEU A 22 -4.14 4.83 2.98
CA LEU A 22 -3.98 3.74 2.00
C LEU A 22 -5.25 3.54 1.16
N ILE A 23 -6.43 3.52 1.79
CA ILE A 23 -7.72 3.48 1.09
C ILE A 23 -7.89 4.69 0.16
N GLY A 24 -7.50 5.88 0.61
CA GLY A 24 -7.48 7.08 -0.24
C GLY A 24 -6.62 6.93 -1.49
N ILE A 25 -5.41 6.37 -1.35
CA ILE A 25 -4.50 6.12 -2.48
C ILE A 25 -5.08 5.04 -3.43
N MET A 26 -5.62 3.94 -2.90
CA MET A 26 -6.30 2.91 -3.72
C MET A 26 -7.47 3.50 -4.50
N ASN A 27 -8.24 4.37 -3.87
CA ASN A 27 -9.34 5.07 -4.50
C ASN A 27 -8.89 6.00 -5.63
N LYS A 28 -7.76 6.70 -5.49
CA LYS A 28 -7.16 7.46 -6.61
C LYS A 28 -6.86 6.55 -7.80
N ALA A 29 -6.28 5.37 -7.55
CA ALA A 29 -5.94 4.42 -8.62
C ALA A 29 -7.20 3.93 -9.36
N ILE A 30 -8.27 3.60 -8.63
CA ILE A 30 -9.56 3.19 -9.20
C ILE A 30 -10.15 4.29 -10.09
N VAL A 31 -10.10 5.55 -9.64
CA VAL A 31 -10.64 6.69 -10.40
C VAL A 31 -9.85 6.93 -11.69
N LEU A 32 -8.52 6.79 -11.65
CA LEU A 32 -7.67 6.96 -12.83
C LEU A 32 -7.90 5.88 -13.89
N GLU A 33 -8.05 4.63 -13.45
CA GLU A 33 -8.39 3.50 -14.32
C GLU A 33 -9.74 3.73 -15.03
N GLN A 34 -10.72 4.29 -14.33
CA GLN A 34 -12.05 4.58 -14.89
C GLN A 34 -12.09 5.78 -15.85
N ASN A 35 -11.28 6.83 -15.61
CA ASN A 35 -11.46 8.12 -16.27
C ASN A 35 -10.42 8.46 -17.34
N SER A 36 -9.15 8.07 -17.17
CA SER A 36 -8.08 8.56 -18.06
C SER A 36 -7.25 7.45 -18.69
N ASN A 37 -7.26 6.22 -18.17
CA ASN A 37 -6.40 5.10 -18.62
C ASN A 37 -4.96 5.56 -18.93
N ASN A 38 -4.50 6.64 -18.30
CA ASN A 38 -3.24 7.29 -18.58
C ASN A 38 -2.16 6.49 -17.85
N PRO A 39 -1.30 5.74 -18.56
CA PRO A 39 -0.38 4.82 -17.90
C PRO A 39 0.63 5.52 -16.99
N LYS A 40 0.93 6.79 -17.29
CA LYS A 40 1.82 7.62 -16.46
C LYS A 40 1.19 7.97 -15.11
N GLU A 41 -0.05 8.44 -15.10
CA GLU A 41 -0.76 8.79 -13.87
C GLU A 41 -1.00 7.55 -12.99
N ILE A 42 -1.33 6.41 -13.62
CA ILE A 42 -1.45 5.13 -12.92
C ILE A 42 -0.10 4.74 -12.28
N ALA A 43 1.01 4.83 -13.02
CA ALA A 43 2.33 4.53 -12.48
C ALA A 43 2.71 5.45 -11.30
N GLU A 44 2.35 6.74 -11.36
CA GLU A 44 2.58 7.71 -10.28
C GLU A 44 1.80 7.36 -9.01
N VAL A 45 0.50 7.06 -9.11
CA VAL A 45 -0.32 6.67 -7.96
C VAL A 45 0.10 5.34 -7.38
N LEU A 46 0.45 4.37 -8.23
CA LEU A 46 0.99 3.12 -7.74
C LEU A 46 2.32 3.38 -6.98
N ASN A 47 3.22 4.22 -7.49
CA ASN A 47 4.47 4.56 -6.78
C ASN A 47 4.20 5.28 -5.44
N GLU A 48 3.18 6.13 -5.37
CA GLU A 48 2.68 6.73 -4.12
C GLU A 48 2.25 5.62 -3.13
N MET A 49 1.47 4.65 -3.60
CA MET A 49 1.01 3.51 -2.80
C MET A 49 2.17 2.70 -2.24
N ASN A 50 3.15 2.34 -3.08
CA ASN A 50 4.30 1.54 -2.64
C ASN A 50 5.06 2.22 -1.51
N LYS A 51 5.36 3.51 -1.66
CA LYS A 51 6.08 4.30 -0.63
C LYS A 51 5.27 4.39 0.66
N TYR A 52 3.96 4.57 0.55
CA TYR A 52 3.10 4.72 1.72
C TYR A 52 2.95 3.41 2.48
N VAL A 53 2.82 2.28 1.78
CA VAL A 53 2.78 0.94 2.40
C VAL A 53 4.07 0.66 3.18
N GLN A 54 5.26 0.97 2.65
CA GLN A 54 6.52 0.79 3.38
C GLN A 54 6.56 1.60 4.68
N THR A 55 6.03 2.82 4.65
CA THR A 55 5.94 3.69 5.84
C THR A 55 5.00 3.08 6.87
N HIS A 56 3.83 2.63 6.43
CA HIS A 56 2.82 2.00 7.25
C HIS A 56 3.35 0.71 7.93
N PHE A 57 3.97 -0.19 7.17
CA PHE A 57 4.57 -1.41 7.71
C PHE A 57 5.66 -1.10 8.74
N ALA A 58 6.49 -0.08 8.50
CA ALA A 58 7.50 0.35 9.48
C ALA A 58 6.86 0.87 10.78
N THR A 59 5.74 1.61 10.69
CA THR A 59 4.97 2.03 11.86
C THR A 59 4.44 0.83 12.62
N GLU A 60 3.75 -0.11 11.96
CA GLU A 60 3.19 -1.29 12.62
C GLU A 60 4.28 -2.18 13.23
N GLU A 61 5.36 -2.44 12.51
CA GLU A 61 6.51 -3.22 13.01
C GLU A 61 7.15 -2.58 14.24
N ALA A 62 7.29 -1.25 14.27
CA ALA A 62 7.80 -0.53 15.43
C ALA A 62 6.87 -0.68 16.65
N TYR A 63 5.55 -0.63 16.44
CA TYR A 63 4.57 -0.85 17.51
C TYR A 63 4.59 -2.31 17.99
N MET A 64 4.56 -3.27 17.07
CA MET A 64 4.61 -4.70 17.38
C MET A 64 5.87 -5.05 18.18
N ALA A 65 7.04 -4.55 17.76
CA ALA A 65 8.29 -4.76 18.49
C ALA A 65 8.28 -4.08 19.86
N LYS A 66 7.82 -2.82 19.95
CA LYS A 66 7.75 -2.06 21.21
C LYS A 66 6.87 -2.72 22.26
N PHE A 67 5.78 -3.35 21.84
CA PHE A 67 4.81 -3.99 22.73
C PHE A 67 4.95 -5.52 22.80
N ASN A 68 6.02 -6.10 22.25
CA ASN A 68 6.28 -7.54 22.23
C ASN A 68 5.10 -8.36 21.69
N TYR A 69 4.53 -7.92 20.56
CA TYR A 69 3.48 -8.66 19.89
C TYR A 69 3.96 -10.07 19.54
N SER A 70 3.21 -11.08 20.00
CA SER A 70 3.67 -12.48 20.00
C SER A 70 3.92 -13.05 18.61
N ASP A 71 3.26 -12.50 17.58
CA ASP A 71 3.34 -12.98 16.20
C ASP A 71 4.09 -12.03 15.27
N TYR A 72 4.90 -11.12 15.84
CA TYR A 72 5.66 -10.10 15.11
C TYR A 72 6.46 -10.66 13.92
N GLU A 73 7.18 -11.77 14.13
CA GLU A 73 8.04 -12.35 13.09
C GLU A 73 7.26 -12.91 11.90
N ASN A 74 6.04 -13.41 12.10
CA ASN A 74 5.22 -13.89 10.99
C ASN A 74 4.57 -12.72 10.26
N HIS A 75 4.02 -11.74 10.99
CA HIS A 75 3.44 -10.53 10.40
C HIS A 75 4.48 -9.77 9.56
N ARG A 76 5.70 -9.61 10.07
CA ARG A 76 6.80 -8.99 9.32
C ARG A 76 7.17 -9.76 8.04
N LYS A 77 7.04 -11.08 8.01
CA LYS A 77 7.24 -11.86 6.77
C LYS A 77 6.13 -11.60 5.76
N GLU A 78 4.89 -11.40 6.20
CA GLU A 78 3.79 -11.03 5.33
C GLU A 78 4.03 -9.65 4.69
N HIS A 79 4.51 -8.67 5.48
CA HIS A 79 4.93 -7.37 4.95
C HIS A 79 6.05 -7.47 3.91
N GLN A 80 7.07 -8.29 4.18
CA GLN A 80 8.16 -8.53 3.25
C GLN A 80 7.69 -9.20 1.96
N ALA A 81 6.83 -10.22 2.07
CA ALA A 81 6.25 -10.91 0.92
C ALA A 81 5.42 -9.96 0.06
N PHE A 82 4.55 -9.16 0.69
CA PHE A 82 3.76 -8.13 0.01
C PHE A 82 4.68 -7.14 -0.73
N SER A 83 5.73 -6.66 -0.07
CA SER A 83 6.68 -5.70 -0.64
C SER A 83 7.44 -6.26 -1.86
N ILE A 84 7.79 -7.55 -1.83
CA ILE A 84 8.44 -8.23 -2.96
C ILE A 84 7.46 -8.37 -4.13
N GLU A 85 6.23 -8.81 -3.85
CA GLU A 85 5.19 -9.00 -4.87
C GLU A 85 4.83 -7.69 -5.56
N THR A 86 4.63 -6.63 -4.77
CA THR A 86 4.30 -5.31 -5.32
C THR A 86 5.44 -4.75 -6.13
N MET A 87 6.69 -4.84 -5.66
CA MET A 87 7.87 -4.40 -6.42
C MET A 87 7.98 -5.12 -7.78
N ALA A 88 7.77 -6.44 -7.81
CA ALA A 88 7.75 -7.20 -9.06
C ALA A 88 6.60 -6.78 -9.99
N PHE A 89 5.45 -6.39 -9.44
CA PHE A 89 4.34 -5.83 -10.21
C PHE A 89 4.66 -4.44 -10.78
N PHE A 90 5.31 -3.58 -10.00
CA PHE A 90 5.78 -2.26 -10.43
C PHE A 90 6.75 -2.32 -11.60
N ASP A 91 7.75 -3.20 -11.50
CA ASP A 91 8.75 -3.37 -12.55
C ASP A 91 8.07 -3.78 -13.87
N LYS A 92 7.10 -4.71 -13.82
CA LYS A 92 6.33 -5.12 -15.00
C LYS A 92 5.55 -3.97 -15.62
N ILE A 93 4.88 -3.13 -14.81
CA ILE A 93 4.11 -1.99 -15.33
C ILE A 93 5.03 -0.93 -15.94
N THR A 94 6.12 -0.59 -15.26
CA THR A 94 7.04 0.46 -15.72
C THR A 94 7.82 0.04 -16.96
N ASP A 95 8.21 -1.23 -17.08
CA ASP A 95 8.83 -1.75 -18.30
C ASP A 95 7.85 -1.88 -19.46
N SER A 96 6.60 -2.28 -19.20
CA SER A 96 5.54 -2.30 -20.23
C SER A 96 5.24 -0.90 -20.77
N ASN A 97 5.24 0.12 -19.91
CA ASN A 97 5.06 1.51 -20.31
C ASN A 97 6.27 2.07 -21.09
N ARG A 98 7.46 1.49 -20.92
CA ARG A 98 8.67 1.88 -21.66
C ARG A 98 8.70 1.37 -23.10
N GLN A 99 7.91 0.35 -23.44
CA GLN A 99 7.81 -0.21 -24.79
C GLN A 99 6.80 0.51 -25.71
N LEU A 100 6.01 1.44 -25.16
CA LEU A 100 4.97 2.20 -25.89
C LEU A 100 5.43 3.60 -26.32
N ILE A 101 6.72 3.91 -26.19
CA ILE A 101 7.34 5.20 -26.56
C ILE A 101 8.38 4.98 -27.66
#